data_AF-A0A351MGZ8-F1
#
_entry.id   AF-A0A351MGZ8-F1
#
_cell.length_a   1.000
_cell.length_b   1.000
_cell.length_c   1.000
_cell.angle_alpha   90.00
_cell.angle_beta   90.00
_cell.angle_gamma   90.00
#
_symmetry.space_group_name_H-M   'P 1'
#
loop_
_entity.id
_entity.type
_entity.pdbx_description
1 polymer ?
#
loop_
_entity_poly.entity_id
_entity_poly.type
_entity_poly.pdbx_seq_one_letter_code
_entity_poly.pdbx_strand_id
1 'polypeptide(L)' 'VYEISCAQSDWGKVIGREGRIANAIRTLAKAAATPTGEHVAVEIMT' A
#
# COMPACT_ATOMS: atom_id res chain seq x y z
N VAL A 1 5.09 -10.42 1.55
CA VAL A 1 3.90 -9.57 1.86
C VAL A 1 4.38 -8.48 2.79
N TYR A 2 4.03 -7.22 2.51
CA TYR A 2 4.37 -6.08 3.35
C TYR A 2 3.11 -5.52 4.00
N GLU A 3 3.25 -5.07 5.25
CA GLU A 3 2.19 -4.48 6.03
C GLU A 3 2.45 -2.99 6.21
N ILE A 4 1.38 -2.19 6.13
CA ILE A 4 1.39 -0.80 6.56
C ILE A 4 0.71 -0.72 7.91
N SER A 5 1.37 -0.07 8.87
CA SER A 5 0.81 0.30 10.16
C SER A 5 0.81 1.82 10.30
N CYS A 6 -0.27 2.37 10.83
CA CYS A 6 -0.33 3.77 11.23
C CYS A 6 -1.23 3.94 12.47
N ALA A 7 -1.18 5.14 13.06
CA ALA A 7 -2.13 5.50 14.09
C ALA A 7 -3.55 5.46 13.53
N GLN A 8 -4.52 5.09 14.37
CA GLN A 8 -5.90 4.90 13.92
C GLN A 8 -6.55 6.18 13.36
N SER A 9 -6.11 7.34 13.84
CA SER A 9 -6.50 8.67 13.35
C SER A 9 -6.04 8.98 11.92
N ASP A 10 -5.06 8.24 11.38
CA ASP A 10 -4.45 8.53 10.09
C ASP A 10 -4.94 7.61 8.97
N TRP A 11 -5.70 6.56 9.28
CA TRP A 11 -6.20 5.62 8.26
C TRP A 11 -6.99 6.29 7.15
N GLY A 12 -7.84 7.27 7.48
CA GLY A 12 -8.58 8.03 6.46
C GLY A 12 -7.66 8.72 5.45
N LYS A 13 -6.49 9.21 5.89
CA LYS A 13 -5.48 9.84 5.02
C LYS A 13 -4.73 8.81 4.21
N VAL A 14 -4.39 7.66 4.80
CA VAL A 14 -3.63 6.58 4.15
C VAL A 14 -4.45 5.87 3.08
N ILE A 15 -5.73 5.59 3.35
CA ILE A 15 -6.64 5.00 2.36
C ILE A 15 -6.93 6.04 1.26
N GLY A 16 -7.20 7.28 1.66
CA GLY A 16 -7.64 8.33 0.75
C GLY A 16 -9.05 8.08 0.21
N ARG A 17 -9.57 9.03 -0.57
CA ARG A 17 -10.91 8.90 -1.16
C ARG A 17 -10.99 7.67 -2.06
N GLU A 18 -11.93 6.77 -1.77
CA GLU A 18 -12.16 5.50 -2.50
C GLU A 18 -10.91 4.59 -2.56
N GLY A 19 -9.98 4.72 -1.60
CA GLY A 19 -8.75 3.93 -1.62
C GLY A 19 -7.72 4.39 -2.63
N ARG A 20 -7.85 5.61 -3.20
CA ARG A 20 -6.94 6.13 -4.23
C ARG A 20 -5.47 6.10 -3.80
N ILE A 21 -5.18 6.51 -2.56
CA ILE A 21 -3.80 6.57 -2.05
C ILE A 21 -3.28 5.16 -1.79
N ALA A 22 -4.08 4.32 -1.15
CA ALA A 22 -3.77 2.90 -0.95
C ALA A 22 -3.45 2.17 -2.27
N ASN A 23 -4.21 2.45 -3.35
CA ASN A 23 -3.97 1.87 -4.66
C ASN A 23 -2.70 2.39 -5.31
N ALA A 24 -2.38 3.68 -5.18
CA ALA A 24 -1.13 4.23 -5.66
C ALA A 24 0.09 3.57 -4.99
N ILE A 25 0.02 3.35 -3.67
CA ILE A 25 1.06 2.66 -2.91
C ILE A 25 1.26 1.22 -3.44
N ARG A 26 0.18 0.47 -3.65
CA ARG A 26 0.26 -0.90 -4.22
C ARG A 26 0.89 -0.91 -5.61
N THR A 27 0.54 0.05 -6.47
CA THR A 27 1.11 0.16 -7.82
C THR A 27 2.61 0.44 -7.76
N LEU A 28 3.05 1.35 -6.89
CA LEU A 28 4.46 1.66 -6.72
C LEU A 28 5.25 0.46 -6.16
N ALA A 29 4.69 -0.24 -5.18
CA ALA A 29 5.32 -1.44 -4.62
C ALA A 29 5.49 -2.55 -5.67
N LYS A 30 4.49 -2.76 -6.53
CA LYS A 30 4.61 -3.69 -7.67
C LYS A 30 5.66 -3.24 -8.68
N ALA A 31 5.67 -1.96 -9.04
CA ALA A 31 6.65 -1.40 -9.98
C ALA A 31 8.10 -1.55 -9.47
N ALA A 32 8.31 -1.37 -8.17
CA ALA A 32 9.61 -1.55 -7.53
C ALA A 32 10.09 -3.01 -7.52
N ALA A 33 9.16 -3.98 -7.54
CA ALA A 33 9.46 -5.41 -7.55
C ALA A 33 9.64 -6.00 -8.96
N THR A 34 9.20 -5.29 -10.00
CA THR A 34 9.36 -5.72 -11.41
C THR A 34 10.80 -6.07 -11.79
N PRO A 35 11.84 -5.29 -11.41
CA PRO A 35 13.22 -5.60 -11.81
C PRO A 35 13.78 -6.87 -11.16
N THR A 36 13.34 -7.21 -9.95
CA THR A 36 13.79 -8.42 -9.22
C THR A 36 12.95 -9.65 -9.53
N GLY A 37 11.81 -9.47 -10.21
CA GLY A 37 10.85 -10.55 -10.49
C GLY A 37 10.11 -11.04 -9.24
N GLU A 38 10.13 -10.27 -8.16
CA GLU A 38 9.53 -10.65 -6.89
C GLU A 38 8.03 -10.35 -6.87
N HIS A 39 7.24 -11.28 -6.32
CA HIS A 39 5.82 -11.06 -6.10
C HIS A 39 5.58 -10.28 -4.81
N VAL A 40 5.28 -8.99 -4.97
CA VAL A 40 5.01 -8.09 -3.84
C VAL A 40 3.51 -7.81 -3.70
N ALA A 41 3.01 -7.98 -2.48
CA ALA A 41 1.67 -7.58 -2.05
C ALA A 41 1.79 -6.67 -0.82
N VAL A 42 0.98 -5.61 -0.80
CA VAL A 42 0.88 -4.67 0.33
C VAL A 42 -0.51 -4.80 0.94
N GLU A 43 -0.53 -5.20 2.21
CA GLU A 43 -1.72 -5.25 3.04
C GLU A 43 -1.78 -4.01 3.92
N ILE A 44 -2.98 -3.45 3.99
CA ILE A 44 -3.28 -2.30 4.83
C ILE A 44 -4.23 -2.82 5.91
N MET A 45 -3.70 -2.98 7.12
CA MET A 45 -4.44 -3.50 8.26
C MET A 45 -4.99 -2.32 9.05
N THR A 46 -6.28 -1.99 8.85
CA THR A 46 -6.97 -0.88 9.53
C THR A 46 -7.36 -1.21 10.96
#